data_AF-A0A3N5NZ00-F1
#
_entry.id   AF-A0A3N5NZ00-F1
#
_cell.length_a   1.000
_cell.length_b   1.000
_cell.length_c   1.000
_cell.angle_alpha   90.00
_cell.angle_beta   90.00
_cell.angle_gamma   90.00
#
_symmetry.space_group_name_H-M   'P 1'
#
loop_
_entity.id
_entity.type
_entity.pdbx_description
1 polymer ?
#
loop_
_entity_poly.entity_id
_entity_poly.type
_entity_poly.pdbx_seq_one_letter_code
_entity_poly.pdbx_strand_id
1 'polypeptide(L)'
;MKKCVLFLASALVLLWAVTSDAIVQFEVTCVRDTGKPVKETFAFTAFGGPATVKLWNGGLVDSDAEKVNSATVTVNGEVIFRPSNFARNVDFLEKETTLLEGQNTLEVLL
;
A
#
# COMPACT_ATOMS: atom_id res chain seq x y z
N MET A 1 34.46 -53.09 25.92
CA MET A 1 34.46 -52.53 24.55
C MET A 1 33.85 -51.13 24.62
N LYS A 2 34.66 -50.10 24.34
CA LYS A 2 34.31 -48.67 24.49
C LYS A 2 33.37 -48.27 23.35
N LYS A 3 32.13 -47.87 23.62
CA LYS A 3 31.24 -47.32 22.59
C LYS A 3 31.43 -45.81 22.53
N CYS A 4 31.97 -45.37 21.39
CA CYS A 4 32.31 -44.00 21.08
C CYS A 4 31.07 -43.10 21.00
N VAL A 5 31.25 -41.92 21.56
CA VAL A 5 30.37 -40.76 21.52
C VAL A 5 30.35 -40.20 20.10
N LEU A 6 29.15 -39.92 19.58
CA LEU A 6 28.93 -39.04 18.44
C LEU A 6 27.79 -38.09 18.80
N PHE A 7 28.11 -37.05 19.57
CA PHE A 7 27.26 -35.87 19.73
C PHE A 7 27.34 -35.08 18.41
N LEU A 8 26.43 -35.34 17.47
CA LEU A 8 26.16 -34.40 16.39
C LEU A 8 25.42 -33.20 16.98
N ALA A 9 26.16 -32.17 17.34
CA ALA A 9 25.60 -30.85 17.59
C ALA A 9 25.12 -30.27 16.24
N SER A 10 23.90 -30.64 15.85
CA SER A 10 23.17 -29.98 14.77
C SER A 10 22.89 -28.55 15.21
N ALA A 11 23.72 -27.60 14.77
CA ALA A 11 23.44 -26.17 14.91
C ALA A 11 22.24 -25.81 14.02
N LEU A 12 21.04 -25.94 14.59
CA LEU A 12 19.81 -25.42 14.00
C LEU A 12 19.84 -23.90 14.15
N VAL A 13 20.39 -23.21 13.15
CA VAL A 13 20.32 -21.75 13.06
C VAL A 13 18.87 -21.39 12.79
N LEU A 14 18.16 -20.95 13.82
CA LEU A 14 16.84 -20.35 13.69
C LEU A 14 17.00 -19.00 12.97
N LEU A 15 16.74 -18.99 11.65
CA LEU A 15 16.50 -17.75 10.92
C LEU A 15 15.18 -17.17 11.44
N TRP A 16 15.28 -16.22 12.36
CA TRP A 16 14.16 -15.36 12.70
C TRP A 16 13.90 -14.48 11.48
N ALA A 17 12.79 -14.75 10.77
CA ALA A 17 12.29 -13.82 9.78
C ALA A 17 11.89 -12.53 10.51
N VAL A 18 12.66 -11.47 10.33
CA VAL A 18 12.26 -10.14 10.80
C VAL A 18 11.13 -9.69 9.88
N THR A 19 9.90 -9.72 10.38
CA THR A 19 8.78 -9.04 9.74
C THR A 19 8.82 -7.59 10.18
N SER A 20 9.13 -6.65 9.27
CA SER A 20 8.98 -5.24 9.58
C SER A 20 7.49 -4.88 9.45
N ASP A 21 6.84 -4.55 10.57
CA ASP A 21 5.53 -3.93 10.51
C ASP A 21 5.67 -2.55 9.87
N ALA A 22 5.06 -2.35 8.72
CA ALA A 22 5.04 -1.06 8.06
C ALA A 22 4.14 -0.11 8.87
N ILE A 23 4.67 1.05 9.27
CA ILE A 23 3.88 2.08 9.95
C ILE A 23 2.99 2.78 8.92
N VAL A 24 1.68 2.63 9.07
CA VAL A 24 0.70 3.34 8.24
C VAL A 24 0.79 4.84 8.53
N GLN A 25 1.20 5.62 7.53
CA GLN A 25 1.32 7.08 7.65
C GLN A 25 -0.03 7.79 7.42
N PHE A 26 -0.90 7.20 6.61
CA PHE A 26 -2.19 7.77 6.22
C PHE A 26 -3.09 6.70 5.60
N GLU A 27 -4.40 6.81 5.84
CA GLU A 27 -5.42 5.93 5.27
C GLU A 27 -6.69 6.73 4.98
N VAL A 28 -7.31 6.50 3.82
CA VAL A 28 -8.56 7.14 3.41
C VAL A 28 -9.33 6.26 2.44
N THR A 29 -10.66 6.33 2.50
CA THR A 29 -11.56 5.72 1.52
C THR A 29 -12.24 6.82 0.72
N CYS A 30 -12.15 6.75 -0.61
CA CYS A 30 -12.83 7.67 -1.52
C CYS A 30 -14.01 6.94 -2.17
N VAL A 31 -15.19 7.56 -2.18
CA VAL A 31 -16.39 7.00 -2.80
C VAL A 31 -16.77 7.89 -3.96
N ARG A 32 -16.92 7.27 -5.14
CA ARG A 32 -17.28 8.01 -6.34
C ARG A 32 -18.77 8.36 -6.33
N ASP A 33 -19.07 9.65 -6.37
CA ASP A 33 -20.42 10.14 -6.64
C ASP A 33 -20.81 9.98 -8.11
N THR A 34 -22.11 9.97 -8.39
CA THR A 34 -22.61 9.93 -9.77
C THR A 34 -22.27 11.22 -10.53
N GLY A 35 -21.86 11.11 -11.80
CA GLY A 35 -21.64 12.26 -12.67
C GLY A 35 -20.18 12.42 -13.12
N LYS A 36 -19.73 13.68 -13.20
CA LYS A 36 -18.38 14.04 -13.66
C LYS A 36 -17.35 13.69 -12.59
N PRO A 37 -16.13 13.30 -12.98
CA PRO A 37 -15.09 13.03 -12.02
C PRO A 37 -14.80 14.22 -11.11
N VAL A 38 -14.65 13.97 -9.81
CA VAL A 38 -14.36 14.98 -8.79
C VAL A 38 -12.97 14.74 -8.23
N LYS A 39 -12.22 15.83 -8.03
CA LYS A 39 -10.93 15.76 -7.35
C LYS A 39 -11.13 15.95 -5.85
N GLU A 40 -10.74 14.96 -5.08
CA GLU A 40 -10.60 15.02 -3.63
C GLU A 40 -9.15 15.29 -3.26
N THR A 41 -8.93 16.07 -2.20
CA THR A 41 -7.59 16.46 -1.74
C THR A 41 -7.50 16.32 -0.23
N PHE A 42 -6.49 15.59 0.21
CA PHE A 42 -6.23 15.30 1.62
C PHE A 42 -4.84 15.79 2.00
N ALA A 43 -4.75 16.43 3.16
CA ALA A 43 -3.46 16.77 3.78
C ALA A 43 -3.21 15.82 4.95
N PHE A 44 -1.97 15.33 5.07
CA PHE A 44 -1.57 14.43 6.15
C PHE A 44 -0.14 14.71 6.58
N THR A 45 0.18 14.33 7.82
CA THR A 45 1.55 14.42 8.36
C THR A 45 2.19 13.04 8.34
N ALA A 46 3.44 12.95 7.89
CA ALA A 46 4.18 11.70 7.83
C ALA A 46 5.66 11.88 8.20
N PHE A 47 6.31 10.77 8.55
CA PHE A 47 7.76 10.70 8.56
C PHE A 47 8.29 10.71 7.12
N GLY A 48 9.34 11.49 6.87
CA GLY A 48 9.94 11.61 5.56
C GLY A 48 10.73 10.38 5.17
N GLY A 49 10.65 9.98 3.90
CA GLY A 49 11.40 8.85 3.37
C GLY A 49 10.60 7.96 2.41
N PRO A 50 11.18 6.81 2.03
CA PRO A 50 10.53 5.84 1.16
C PRO A 50 9.25 5.31 1.80
N ALA A 51 8.18 5.26 1.03
CA ALA A 51 6.89 4.72 1.44
C ALA A 51 6.26 3.94 0.30
N THR A 52 5.30 3.08 0.66
CA THR A 52 4.51 2.30 -0.30
C THR A 52 3.06 2.77 -0.26
N VAL A 53 2.55 3.21 -1.40
CA VAL A 53 1.11 3.47 -1.57
C VAL A 53 0.44 2.16 -1.89
N LYS A 54 -0.48 1.72 -1.02
CA LYS A 54 -1.32 0.55 -1.20
C LYS A 54 -2.75 1.03 -1.44
N LEU A 55 -3.35 0.60 -2.55
CA LEU A 55 -4.68 1.01 -2.95
C LEU A 55 -5.53 -0.22 -3.27
N TRP A 56 -6.70 -0.28 -2.67
CA TRP A 56 -7.75 -1.23 -3.04
C TRP A 56 -8.73 -0.55 -3.98
N ASN A 57 -8.99 -1.16 -5.13
CA ASN A 57 -9.93 -0.68 -6.13
C ASN A 57 -11.26 -1.42 -5.94
N GLY A 58 -12.18 -0.79 -5.21
CA GLY A 58 -13.36 -1.41 -4.64
C GLY A 58 -13.37 -1.28 -3.11
N GLY A 59 -14.48 -1.63 -2.47
CA GLY A 59 -14.61 -1.55 -1.02
C GLY A 59 -13.93 -2.72 -0.29
N LEU A 60 -13.58 -2.49 0.98
CA LEU A 60 -13.37 -3.57 1.97
C LEU A 60 -14.71 -4.07 2.57
N VAL A 61 -15.81 -3.29 2.44
CA VAL A 61 -17.04 -3.44 3.25
C VAL A 61 -18.36 -3.35 2.46
N ASP A 62 -18.41 -2.82 1.23
CA ASP A 62 -19.67 -2.84 0.46
C ASP A 62 -19.43 -3.15 -1.04
N SER A 63 -19.74 -4.39 -1.37
CA SER A 63 -19.59 -5.09 -2.65
C SER A 63 -18.17 -5.12 -3.26
N ASP A 64 -17.59 -6.32 -3.31
CA ASP A 64 -16.44 -6.66 -4.16
C ASP A 64 -16.73 -6.47 -5.68
N ALA A 65 -17.93 -5.98 -6.03
CA ALA A 65 -18.44 -5.90 -7.39
C ALA A 65 -18.24 -4.51 -8.04
N GLU A 66 -18.26 -3.42 -7.27
CA GLU A 66 -18.18 -2.06 -7.81
C GLU A 66 -16.75 -1.50 -7.76
N LYS A 67 -15.98 -1.84 -8.79
CA LYS A 67 -14.60 -1.38 -8.99
C LYS A 67 -14.58 -0.21 -9.96
N VAL A 68 -13.70 0.77 -9.70
CA VAL A 68 -13.52 1.88 -10.64
C VAL A 68 -12.69 1.43 -11.84
N ASN A 69 -13.07 1.95 -13.01
CA ASN A 69 -12.38 1.70 -14.28
C ASN A 69 -11.38 2.80 -14.63
N SER A 70 -11.33 3.86 -13.83
CA SER A 70 -10.49 5.03 -14.06
C SER A 70 -10.39 5.83 -12.77
N ALA A 71 -9.17 6.09 -12.33
CA ALA A 71 -8.86 7.12 -11.35
C ALA A 71 -7.46 7.68 -11.61
N THR A 72 -7.18 8.87 -11.08
CA THR A 72 -5.81 9.38 -10.99
C THR A 72 -5.47 9.62 -9.54
N VAL A 73 -4.34 9.07 -9.07
CA VAL A 73 -3.87 9.23 -7.69
C VAL A 73 -2.52 9.93 -7.72
N THR A 74 -2.41 11.01 -6.97
CA THR A 74 -1.23 11.86 -6.92
C THR A 74 -0.79 12.06 -5.48
N VAL A 75 0.50 11.88 -5.19
CA VAL A 75 1.09 12.16 -3.87
C VAL A 75 2.12 13.26 -4.04
N ASN A 76 1.97 14.37 -3.32
CA ASN A 76 2.88 15.52 -3.40
C ASN A 76 3.16 16.02 -4.84
N GLY A 77 2.14 15.98 -5.71
CA GLY A 77 2.26 16.33 -7.13
C GLY A 77 2.81 15.24 -8.05
N GLU A 78 3.29 14.11 -7.52
CA GLU A 78 3.71 12.94 -8.30
C GLU A 78 2.50 12.04 -8.62
N VAL A 79 2.26 11.77 -9.91
CA VAL A 79 1.22 10.82 -10.32
C VAL A 79 1.67 9.39 -10.04
N ILE A 80 1.07 8.78 -9.02
CA ILE A 80 1.35 7.41 -8.58
C ILE A 80 0.59 6.42 -9.46
N PHE A 81 -0.72 6.64 -9.65
CA PHE A 81 -1.59 5.81 -10.50
C PHE A 81 -2.34 6.66 -11.52
N ARG A 82 -2.44 6.14 -12.75
CA ARG A 82 -3.13 6.75 -13.90
C ARG A 82 -4.41 5.97 -14.21
N PRO A 83 -5.33 6.53 -15.01
CA PRO A 83 -6.56 5.83 -15.41
C PRO A 83 -6.32 4.44 -15.99
N SER A 84 -5.25 4.26 -16.77
CA SER A 84 -4.87 2.98 -17.38
C SER A 84 -4.46 1.90 -16.37
N ASN A 85 -4.18 2.25 -15.11
CA ASN A 85 -3.89 1.28 -14.05
C ASN A 85 -5.17 0.66 -13.48
N PHE A 86 -6.34 1.26 -13.72
CA PHE A 86 -7.60 0.81 -13.18
C PHE A 86 -8.39 0.02 -14.21
N ALA A 87 -9.03 -1.05 -13.76
CA ALA A 87 -9.99 -1.82 -14.53
C ALA A 87 -10.89 -2.61 -13.57
N ARG A 88 -12.04 -3.09 -14.07
CA ARG A 88 -13.00 -3.88 -13.28
C ARG A 88 -12.46 -5.23 -12.75
N ASN A 89 -11.28 -5.65 -13.18
CA ASN A 89 -10.61 -6.86 -12.73
C ASN A 89 -9.33 -6.56 -11.93
N VAL A 90 -9.07 -5.30 -11.62
CA VAL A 90 -7.94 -4.88 -10.80
C VAL A 90 -8.47 -4.60 -9.41
N ASP A 91 -8.01 -5.39 -8.43
CA ASP A 91 -8.46 -5.32 -7.04
C ASP A 91 -7.51 -4.48 -6.18
N PHE A 92 -6.23 -4.52 -6.53
CA PHE A 92 -5.16 -3.94 -5.73
C PHE A 92 -4.09 -3.35 -6.62
N LEU A 93 -3.57 -2.20 -6.18
CA LEU A 93 -2.45 -1.50 -6.78
C LEU A 93 -1.45 -1.14 -5.68
N GLU A 94 -0.17 -1.28 -6.01
CA GLU A 94 0.91 -0.92 -5.12
C GLU A 94 2.00 -0.19 -5.88
N LYS A 95 2.56 0.87 -5.29
CA LYS A 95 3.69 1.59 -5.86
C LYS A 95 4.48 2.31 -4.78
N GLU A 96 5.80 2.35 -4.95
CA GLU A 96 6.70 3.13 -4.09
C GLU A 96 6.60 4.63 -4.41
N THR A 97 6.78 5.46 -3.39
CA THR A 97 6.92 6.92 -3.48
C THR A 97 7.82 7.41 -2.34
N THR A 98 8.08 8.72 -2.27
CA THR A 98 8.82 9.36 -1.18
C THR A 98 7.91 10.38 -0.49
N LEU A 99 7.74 10.24 0.83
CA LEU A 99 7.03 11.21 1.64
C LEU A 99 7.99 12.31 2.11
N LEU A 100 7.44 13.51 2.26
CA LEU A 100 8.10 14.64 2.89
C LEU A 100 8.03 14.48 4.41
N GLU A 101 9.07 14.91 5.11
CA GLU A 101 9.00 15.07 6.56
C GLU A 101 7.97 16.17 6.87
N GLY A 102 6.95 15.84 7.67
CA GLY A 102 5.87 16.76 7.99
C GLY A 102 4.72 16.66 7.00
N GLN A 103 4.32 17.78 6.40
CA GLN A 103 3.08 17.88 5.63
C GLN A 103 3.20 17.30 4.21
N ASN A 104 2.23 16.45 3.86
CA ASN A 104 2.08 15.79 2.58
C ASN A 104 0.66 16.01 2.04
N THR A 105 0.48 15.75 0.74
CA THR A 105 -0.80 15.84 0.05
C THR A 105 -1.10 14.59 -0.76
N LEU A 106 -2.35 14.12 -0.70
CA LEU A 106 -2.90 13.09 -1.56
C LEU A 106 -4.04 13.72 -2.38
N GLU A 107 -3.97 13.63 -3.70
CA GLU A 107 -5.08 13.97 -4.59
C GLU A 107 -5.62 12.72 -5.27
N VAL A 108 -6.94 12.58 -5.29
CA VAL A 108 -7.64 11.48 -5.94
C VAL A 108 -8.69 12.06 -6.88
N LEU A 109 -8.64 11.71 -8.16
CA LEU A 109 -9.64 12.08 -9.16
C LEU A 109 -10.43 10.83 -9.57
N LEU A 110 -11.72 10.80 -9.24
CA LEU A 110 -12.65 9.67 -9.43
C LEU A 110 -13.92 10.09 -10.16
#